data_AF-A0A6I7YI46-F1
#
_entry.id   AF-A0A6I7YI46-F1
#
_cell.length_a   1.000
_cell.length_b   1.000
_cell.length_c   1.000
_cell.angle_alpha   90.00
_cell.angle_beta   90.00
_cell.angle_gamma   90.00
#
_symmetry.space_group_name_H-M   'P 1'
#
loop_
_entity.id
_entity.type
_entity.pdbx_description
1 polymer ?
#
loop_
_entity_poly.entity_id
_entity_poly.type
_entity_poly.pdbx_seq_one_letter_code
_entity_poly.pdbx_strand_id
1 'polypeptide(L)'
;MVGAVSRSRYVQIVAELRGVRGQQTQGQFTIGDRALEIEPIRPCSGQTTDATGPVAQSLARLAEDLGLPVTTIQQARWTASRWPADQRRKTESFTVHRVLAGIDDEQERFAAIDELPAGKTHWTMDDATQRIRTQGKDTSRPARDNHRHHFPARSLILPPR
;
A
#
# COMPACT_ATOMS: atom_id res chain seq x y z
N MET A 1 0.07 -14.66 35.89
CA MET A 1 1.12 -15.23 35.01
C MET A 1 0.63 -15.17 33.57
N VAL A 2 1.53 -15.18 32.58
CA VAL A 2 1.20 -15.29 31.16
C VAL A 2 1.93 -16.52 30.64
N GLY A 3 1.21 -17.63 30.45
CA GLY A 3 1.85 -18.93 30.22
C GLY A 3 2.85 -19.26 31.34
N ALA A 4 4.09 -19.59 30.94
CA ALA A 4 5.17 -19.97 31.84
C ALA A 4 5.94 -18.78 32.47
N VAL A 5 5.60 -17.53 32.14
CA VAL A 5 6.33 -16.35 32.62
C VAL A 5 5.50 -15.43 33.51
N SER A 6 6.19 -14.66 34.36
CA SER A 6 5.57 -13.58 35.11
C SER A 6 5.05 -12.48 34.16
N ARG A 7 4.10 -11.67 34.64
CA ARG A 7 3.55 -10.55 33.84
C ARG A 7 4.64 -9.53 33.49
N SER A 8 5.52 -9.22 34.43
CA SER A 8 6.64 -8.30 34.21
C SER A 8 7.61 -8.82 33.15
N ARG A 9 7.92 -10.13 33.16
CA ARG A 9 8.78 -10.73 32.13
C ARG A 9 8.11 -10.72 30.76
N TYR A 10 6.81 -10.99 30.69
CA TYR A 10 6.07 -10.90 29.44
C TYR A 10 6.17 -9.49 28.80
N VAL A 11 6.03 -8.42 29.60
CA VAL A 11 6.16 -7.05 29.10
C VAL A 11 7.57 -6.77 28.54
N GLN A 12 8.62 -7.29 29.19
CA GLN A 12 10.00 -7.18 28.67
C GLN A 12 10.18 -7.94 27.35
N ILE A 13 9.68 -9.18 27.25
CA ILE A 13 9.72 -9.97 26.02
C ILE A 13 9.02 -9.22 24.88
N VAL A 14 7.84 -8.64 25.14
CA VAL A 14 7.13 -7.85 24.14
C VAL A 14 7.96 -6.65 23.67
N ALA A 15 8.66 -5.96 24.58
CA ALA A 15 9.53 -4.85 24.21
C ALA A 15 10.73 -5.31 23.35
N GLU A 16 11.39 -6.40 23.74
CA GLU A 16 12.48 -7.03 22.99
C GLU A 16 12.03 -7.41 21.57
N LEU A 17 10.90 -8.12 21.44
CA LEU A 17 10.36 -8.58 20.16
C LEU A 17 9.88 -7.43 19.27
N ARG A 18 9.43 -6.30 19.84
CA ARG A 18 9.13 -5.08 19.06
C ARG A 18 10.38 -4.51 18.42
N GLY A 19 11.54 -4.58 19.08
CA GLY A 19 12.82 -4.18 18.51
C GLY A 19 13.20 -5.05 17.31
N VAL A 20 13.11 -6.37 17.45
CA VAL A 20 13.36 -7.34 16.36
C VAL A 20 12.42 -7.09 15.19
N ARG A 21 11.13 -6.88 15.45
CA ARG A 21 10.14 -6.53 14.42
C ARG A 21 10.52 -5.24 13.68
N GLY A 22 10.99 -4.22 14.40
CA GLY A 22 11.43 -2.97 13.78
C GLY A 22 12.57 -3.18 12.78
N GLN A 23 13.57 -4.00 13.14
CA GLN A 23 14.68 -4.35 12.26
C GLN A 23 14.20 -5.13 11.01
N GLN A 24 13.26 -6.07 11.19
CA GLN A 24 12.65 -6.80 10.08
C GLN A 24 11.91 -5.87 9.12
N THR A 25 11.11 -4.94 9.65
CA THR A 25 10.42 -3.92 8.85
C THR A 25 11.41 -3.08 8.05
N GLN A 26 12.47 -2.61 8.70
CA GLN A 26 13.52 -1.82 8.04
C GLN A 26 14.17 -2.61 6.91
N GLY A 27 14.57 -3.86 7.15
CA GLY A 27 15.18 -4.72 6.14
C GLY A 27 14.28 -4.95 4.92
N GLN A 28 12.98 -5.18 5.13
CA GLN A 28 12.01 -5.35 4.04
C GLN A 28 11.83 -4.09 3.21
N PHE A 29 11.79 -2.91 3.85
CA PHE A 29 11.80 -1.64 3.12
C PHE A 29 13.09 -1.42 2.35
N THR A 30 14.26 -1.73 2.93
CA THR A 30 15.53 -1.63 2.22
C THR A 30 15.55 -2.53 0.98
N ILE A 31 15.09 -3.78 1.09
CA ILE A 31 14.95 -4.68 -0.07
C ILE A 31 14.04 -4.04 -1.12
N GLY A 32 12.89 -3.51 -0.71
CA GLY A 32 11.95 -2.85 -1.63
C GLY A 32 12.54 -1.61 -2.31
N ASP A 33 13.27 -0.78 -1.58
CA ASP A 33 13.94 0.42 -2.09
C ASP A 33 15.02 0.05 -3.12
N ARG A 34 15.84 -0.96 -2.84
CA ARG A 34 16.84 -1.47 -3.80
C ARG A 34 16.17 -2.11 -5.01
N ALA A 35 15.09 -2.86 -4.82
CA ALA A 35 14.34 -3.43 -5.93
C ALA A 35 13.70 -2.34 -6.83
N LEU A 36 13.31 -1.19 -6.27
CA LEU A 36 12.83 -0.04 -7.04
C LEU A 36 13.95 0.69 -7.77
N GLU A 37 15.14 0.76 -7.16
CA GLU A 37 16.34 1.32 -7.79
C GLU A 37 16.76 0.50 -9.01
N ILE A 38 16.70 -0.84 -8.91
CA ILE A 38 17.01 -1.75 -10.01
C ILE A 38 15.90 -1.73 -11.07
N GLU A 39 14.63 -1.83 -10.65
CA GLU A 39 13.48 -1.87 -11.55
C GLU A 39 12.34 -0.97 -11.07
N PRO A 40 12.28 0.28 -11.54
CA PRO A 40 11.21 1.22 -11.21
C PRO A 40 9.83 0.69 -11.63
N ILE A 41 8.81 0.95 -10.81
CA ILE A 41 7.42 0.67 -11.20
C ILE A 41 6.96 1.78 -12.16
N ARG A 42 6.73 1.40 -13.41
CA ARG A 42 6.23 2.31 -14.43
C ARG A 42 4.70 2.41 -14.34
N PRO A 43 4.11 3.61 -14.52
CA PRO A 43 2.67 3.72 -14.74
C PRO A 43 2.30 2.86 -15.95
N CYS A 44 1.29 2.00 -15.80
CA CYS A 44 0.87 1.09 -16.86
C CYS A 44 0.40 1.89 -18.09
N SER A 45 1.29 2.14 -19.04
CA SER A 45 0.95 2.77 -20.32
C SER A 45 0.40 1.69 -21.26
N GLY A 46 -0.81 1.19 -21.01
CA GLY A 46 -1.67 0.48 -21.98
C GLY A 46 -1.13 -0.75 -22.72
N GLN A 47 0.09 -1.22 -22.50
CA GLN A 47 0.66 -2.40 -23.13
C GLN A 47 0.97 -3.44 -22.07
N THR A 48 0.18 -4.50 -22.08
CA THR A 48 0.45 -5.78 -21.43
C THR A 48 1.83 -6.25 -21.90
N THR A 49 2.85 -6.01 -21.08
CA THR A 49 4.14 -6.65 -21.28
C THR A 49 4.08 -7.97 -20.55
N ASP A 50 4.29 -9.05 -21.31
CA ASP A 50 4.39 -10.40 -20.79
C ASP A 50 5.26 -10.45 -19.53
N ALA A 51 4.85 -11.29 -18.59
CA ALA A 51 5.57 -11.56 -17.35
C ALA A 51 6.99 -12.15 -17.55
N THR A 52 7.42 -12.31 -18.80
CA THR A 52 8.75 -12.76 -19.25
C THR A 52 9.61 -11.58 -19.76
N GLY A 53 9.31 -10.35 -19.35
CA GLY A 53 10.13 -9.17 -19.68
C GLY A 53 11.43 -9.06 -18.85
N PRO A 54 12.37 -8.19 -19.25
CA PRO A 54 13.64 -7.96 -18.55
C PRO A 54 13.48 -7.58 -17.07
N VAL A 55 12.35 -6.94 -16.71
CA VAL A 55 11.97 -6.63 -15.32
C VAL A 55 11.83 -7.88 -14.47
N ALA A 56 11.25 -8.94 -15.02
CA ALA A 56 11.08 -10.21 -14.29
C ALA A 56 12.44 -10.89 -14.11
N GLN A 57 13.35 -10.76 -15.07
CA GLN A 57 14.68 -11.37 -15.04
C GLN A 57 15.60 -10.72 -14.00
N SER A 58 15.66 -9.39 -13.93
CA SER A 58 16.48 -8.67 -12.95
C SER A 58 16.01 -8.91 -11.52
N LEU A 59 14.69 -8.92 -11.29
CA LEU A 59 14.14 -9.26 -9.97
C LEU A 59 14.33 -10.73 -9.60
N ALA A 60 14.25 -11.66 -10.55
CA ALA A 60 14.53 -13.07 -10.30
C ALA A 60 15.99 -13.29 -9.89
N ARG A 61 16.93 -12.60 -10.56
CA ARG A 61 18.34 -12.63 -10.20
C ARG A 61 18.60 -12.07 -8.80
N LEU A 62 18.00 -10.93 -8.47
CA LEU A 62 18.09 -10.38 -7.10
C LEU A 62 17.54 -11.35 -6.05
N ALA A 63 16.45 -12.04 -6.37
CA ALA A 63 15.84 -13.03 -5.48
C ALA A 63 16.77 -14.22 -5.25
N GLU A 64 17.41 -14.73 -6.31
CA GLU A 64 18.42 -15.80 -6.23
C GLU A 64 19.63 -15.39 -5.38
N ASP A 65 20.21 -14.21 -5.64
CA ASP A 65 21.38 -13.70 -4.93
C ASP A 65 21.12 -13.49 -3.42
N LEU A 66 19.89 -13.15 -3.05
CA LEU A 66 19.47 -12.97 -1.65
C LEU A 66 18.92 -14.24 -1.00
N GLY A 67 18.73 -15.34 -1.75
CA GLY A 67 18.09 -16.56 -1.25
C GLY A 67 16.62 -16.35 -0.85
N LEU A 68 15.90 -15.43 -1.51
CA LEU A 68 14.52 -15.10 -1.21
C LEU A 68 13.59 -15.49 -2.37
N PRO A 69 12.29 -15.74 -2.11
CA PRO A 69 11.32 -15.86 -3.19
C PRO A 69 11.19 -14.57 -3.99
N VAL A 70 11.12 -14.66 -5.32
CA VAL A 70 10.89 -13.48 -6.19
C VAL A 70 9.61 -12.73 -5.83
N THR A 71 8.60 -13.44 -5.32
CA THR A 71 7.35 -12.85 -4.83
C THR A 71 7.58 -11.95 -3.61
N THR A 72 8.52 -12.28 -2.73
CA THR A 72 8.93 -11.43 -1.61
C THR A 72 9.55 -10.13 -2.11
N ILE A 73 10.44 -10.21 -3.11
CA ILE A 73 11.06 -9.04 -3.74
C ILE A 73 10.00 -8.15 -4.40
N GLN A 74 9.07 -8.75 -5.15
CA GLN A 74 7.98 -8.02 -5.82
C GLN A 74 7.06 -7.32 -4.81
N GLN A 75 6.68 -8.00 -3.72
CA GLN A 75 5.87 -7.40 -2.66
C GLN A 75 6.62 -6.29 -1.92
N ALA A 76 7.91 -6.50 -1.64
CA ALA A 76 8.77 -5.49 -1.04
C ALA A 76 8.83 -4.23 -1.90
N ARG A 77 9.12 -4.42 -3.20
CA ARG A 77 9.22 -3.36 -4.20
C ARG A 77 7.92 -2.56 -4.32
N TRP A 78 6.79 -3.25 -4.47
CA TRP A 78 5.49 -2.62 -4.58
C TRP A 78 5.10 -1.87 -3.30
N THR A 79 5.35 -2.44 -2.13
CA THR A 79 5.06 -1.75 -0.86
C THR A 79 5.92 -0.50 -0.71
N ALA A 80 7.22 -0.59 -1.00
CA ALA A 80 8.13 0.56 -0.93
C ALA A 80 7.71 1.70 -1.89
N SER A 81 7.15 1.37 -3.06
CA SER A 81 6.72 2.38 -4.02
C SER A 81 5.48 3.16 -3.56
N ARG A 82 4.71 2.59 -2.62
CA ARG A 82 3.50 3.18 -2.06
C ARG A 82 3.77 3.94 -0.76
N TRP A 83 4.96 3.74 -0.18
CA TRP A 83 5.40 4.31 1.09
C TRP A 83 6.79 4.95 0.94
N PRO A 84 6.85 6.23 0.51
CA PRO A 84 8.07 7.04 0.59
C PRO A 84 8.70 7.00 1.99
N ALA A 85 10.02 7.18 2.09
CA ALA A 85 10.76 6.99 3.33
C ALA A 85 10.25 7.85 4.51
N ASP A 86 9.78 9.06 4.22
CA ASP A 86 9.19 10.02 5.17
C ASP A 86 7.77 9.65 5.61
N GLN A 87 7.06 8.83 4.83
CA GLN A 87 5.70 8.39 5.13
C GLN A 87 5.64 7.06 5.88
N ARG A 88 6.78 6.40 6.10
CA ARG A 88 6.86 5.14 6.84
C ARG A 88 6.74 5.37 8.33
N ARG A 89 6.02 4.51 9.03
CA ARG A 89 5.91 4.53 10.50
C ARG A 89 6.77 3.43 11.12
N LYS A 90 7.84 3.83 11.79
CA LYS A 90 8.82 2.90 12.41
C LYS A 90 8.18 1.98 13.47
N THR A 91 7.09 2.40 14.08
CA THR A 91 6.35 1.62 15.09
C THR A 91 5.55 0.49 14.46
N GLU A 92 5.11 0.66 13.20
CA GLU A 92 4.25 -0.28 12.51
C GLU A 92 5.02 -1.35 11.74
N SER A 93 4.42 -2.52 11.63
CA SER A 93 5.03 -3.62 10.87
C SER A 93 4.98 -3.34 9.37
N PHE A 94 5.92 -3.92 8.63
CA PHE A 94 5.86 -3.93 7.17
C PHE A 94 4.56 -4.55 6.64
N THR A 95 4.03 -5.58 7.31
CA THR A 95 2.75 -6.20 6.94
C THR A 95 1.60 -5.20 6.95
N VAL A 96 1.53 -4.32 7.95
CA VAL A 96 0.51 -3.26 8.03
C VAL A 96 0.67 -2.30 6.86
N HIS A 97 1.89 -1.84 6.57
CA HIS A 97 2.16 -0.99 5.40
C HIS A 97 1.76 -1.67 4.09
N ARG A 98 2.10 -2.95 3.92
CA ARG A 98 1.76 -3.73 2.72
C ARG A 98 0.25 -3.87 2.54
N VAL A 99 -0.50 -4.07 3.62
CA VAL A 99 -1.96 -4.12 3.55
C VAL A 99 -2.48 -2.74 3.15
N LEU A 100 -2.17 -1.69 3.92
CA LEU A 100 -2.64 -0.32 3.66
C LEU A 100 -2.14 0.27 2.33
N ALA A 101 -1.08 -0.26 1.73
CA ALA A 101 -0.63 0.09 0.38
C ALA A 101 -1.69 -0.15 -0.71
N GLY A 102 -2.69 -1.01 -0.42
CA GLY A 102 -3.85 -1.25 -1.27
C GLY A 102 -4.88 -0.12 -1.30
N ILE A 103 -4.76 0.90 -0.44
CA ILE A 103 -5.56 2.13 -0.54
C ILE A 103 -5.04 2.94 -1.71
N ASP A 104 -5.84 3.14 -2.76
CA ASP A 104 -5.43 3.77 -4.01
C ASP A 104 -5.01 5.23 -3.81
N ASP A 105 -5.87 6.02 -3.17
CA ASP A 105 -5.62 7.43 -2.84
C ASP A 105 -4.44 7.58 -1.89
N GLU A 106 -3.51 8.47 -2.25
CA GLU A 106 -2.27 8.67 -1.52
C GLU A 106 -2.45 9.39 -0.18
N GLN A 107 -3.27 10.45 -0.16
CA GLN A 107 -3.50 11.20 1.07
C GLN A 107 -4.26 10.34 2.08
N GLU A 108 -5.28 9.62 1.62
CA GLU A 108 -6.03 8.69 2.45
C GLU A 108 -5.14 7.56 2.97
N ARG A 109 -4.24 7.02 2.15
CA ARG A 109 -3.28 6.00 2.58
C ARG A 109 -2.39 6.50 3.72
N PHE A 110 -1.82 7.70 3.58
CA PHE A 110 -0.94 8.27 4.60
C PHE A 110 -1.71 8.62 5.87
N ALA A 111 -2.91 9.18 5.76
CA ALA A 111 -3.77 9.42 6.90
C ALA A 111 -4.14 8.11 7.61
N ALA A 112 -4.44 7.05 6.84
CA ALA A 112 -4.89 5.78 7.40
C ALA A 112 -3.84 5.12 8.30
N ILE A 113 -2.53 5.27 8.06
CA ILE A 113 -1.55 4.67 8.98
C ILE A 113 -1.41 5.44 10.29
N ASP A 114 -1.75 6.74 10.29
CA ASP A 114 -1.74 7.61 11.48
C ASP A 114 -3.01 7.46 12.34
N GLU A 115 -4.14 7.16 11.70
CA GLU A 115 -5.43 6.99 12.36
C GLU A 115 -5.58 5.60 13.01
N LEU A 116 -4.94 5.40 14.16
CA LEU A 116 -5.12 4.18 14.94
C LEU A 116 -6.61 3.92 15.24
N PRO A 117 -7.10 2.67 15.10
CA PRO A 117 -8.45 2.32 15.50
C PRO A 117 -8.70 2.66 16.97
N ALA A 118 -9.91 3.15 17.28
CA ALA A 118 -10.26 3.59 18.63
C ALA A 118 -9.94 2.53 19.70
N GLY A 119 -9.20 2.95 20.73
CA GLY A 119 -8.80 2.08 21.84
C GLY A 119 -7.59 1.17 21.55
N LYS A 120 -6.93 1.31 20.39
CA LYS A 120 -5.72 0.55 20.06
C LYS A 120 -4.45 1.37 20.16
N THR A 121 -3.36 0.70 20.52
CA THR A 121 -2.03 1.29 20.68
C THR A 121 -1.09 1.01 19.51
N HIS A 122 -1.51 0.14 18.58
CA HIS A 122 -0.76 -0.25 17.38
C HIS A 122 -1.73 -0.90 16.38
N TRP A 123 -1.34 -0.92 15.11
CA TRP A 123 -2.08 -1.66 14.10
C TRP A 123 -1.87 -3.16 14.25
N THR A 124 -2.96 -3.91 14.09
CA THR A 124 -2.89 -5.33 13.77
C THR A 124 -3.15 -5.53 12.27
N MET A 125 -2.72 -6.67 11.73
CA MET A 125 -3.01 -7.02 10.33
C MET A 125 -4.52 -7.07 10.07
N ASP A 126 -5.30 -7.57 11.04
CA ASP A 126 -6.75 -7.69 10.92
C ASP A 126 -7.41 -6.31 10.86
N ASP A 127 -6.94 -5.36 11.67
CA ASP A 127 -7.41 -3.98 11.63
C ASP A 127 -7.14 -3.33 10.27
N ALA A 128 -5.92 -3.47 9.76
CA ALA A 128 -5.55 -2.91 8.45
C ALA A 128 -6.39 -3.53 7.33
N THR A 129 -6.63 -4.84 7.41
CA THR A 129 -7.49 -5.56 6.45
C THR A 129 -8.93 -5.08 6.53
N GLN A 130 -9.44 -4.86 7.76
CA GLN A 130 -10.78 -4.36 7.98
C GLN A 130 -10.94 -2.95 7.44
N ARG A 131 -9.95 -2.06 7.62
CA ARG A 131 -9.96 -0.69 7.09
C ARG A 131 -10.17 -0.65 5.58
N ILE A 132 -9.47 -1.52 4.83
CA ILE A 132 -9.61 -1.62 3.37
C ILE A 132 -10.99 -2.15 2.99
N ARG A 133 -11.48 -3.16 3.72
CA ARG A 133 -12.82 -3.73 3.47
C ARG A 133 -13.94 -2.71 3.69
N THR A 134 -13.82 -1.84 4.68
CA THR A 134 -14.84 -0.81 4.94
C THR A 134 -14.77 0.34 3.94
N GLN A 135 -13.58 0.75 3.50
CA GLN A 135 -13.44 1.74 2.42
C GLN A 135 -14.07 1.27 1.10
N GLY A 136 -13.89 0.00 0.74
CA GLY A 136 -14.54 -0.58 -0.44
C GLY A 136 -16.08 -0.59 -0.37
N LYS A 137 -16.68 -0.34 0.81
CA LYS A 137 -18.14 -0.19 0.99
C LYS A 137 -18.60 1.26 0.94
N ASP A 138 -17.75 2.22 1.32
CA ASP A 138 -18.05 3.66 1.28
C ASP A 138 -17.96 4.26 -0.13
N THR A 139 -17.56 3.49 -1.15
CA THR A 139 -17.68 3.89 -2.56
C THR A 139 -19.13 3.83 -3.08
N SER A 140 -20.15 4.05 -2.24
CA SER A 140 -21.44 4.58 -2.69
C SER A 140 -21.24 6.02 -3.16
N ARG A 141 -20.55 6.12 -4.30
CA ARG A 141 -20.49 7.27 -5.18
C ARG A 141 -21.93 7.77 -5.33
N PRO A 142 -22.28 9.01 -4.94
CA PRO A 142 -23.60 9.53 -5.27
C PRO A 142 -23.76 9.44 -6.78
N ALA A 143 -24.91 8.90 -7.20
CA ALA A 143 -25.28 8.82 -8.60
C ALA A 143 -24.96 10.17 -9.25
N ARG A 144 -24.17 10.15 -10.32
CA ARG A 144 -23.94 11.34 -11.15
C ARG A 144 -25.31 11.91 -11.46
N ASP A 145 -25.58 13.09 -10.91
CA ASP A 145 -26.74 13.89 -11.24
C ASP A 145 -26.68 14.12 -12.75
N ASN A 146 -27.61 13.49 -13.46
CA ASN A 146 -27.71 13.57 -14.90
C ASN A 146 -28.38 14.91 -15.21
N HIS A 147 -27.64 16.00 -15.06
CA HIS A 147 -28.04 17.28 -15.61
C HIS A 147 -28.00 17.16 -17.13
N ARG A 148 -29.16 16.76 -17.68
CA ARG A 148 -29.57 17.02 -19.05
C ARG A 148 -29.38 18.51 -19.31
N HIS A 149 -28.25 18.86 -19.90
CA HIS A 149 -28.14 20.13 -20.62
C HIS A 149 -29.07 20.05 -21.82
N HIS A 150 -30.26 20.61 -21.61
CA HIS A 150 -31.18 21.03 -22.64
C HIS A 150 -30.41 21.97 -23.57
N PHE A 151 -30.03 21.50 -24.75
CA PHE A 151 -29.61 22.34 -25.85
C PHE A 151 -30.83 23.15 -26.32
N PRO A 152 -30.83 24.49 -26.30
CA PRO A 152 -31.77 25.25 -27.09
C PRO A 152 -31.31 25.26 -28.56
N ALA A 153 -32.23 24.91 -29.45
CA ALA A 153 -32.04 24.96 -30.90
C ALA A 153 -31.69 26.39 -31.35
N ARG A 154 -30.53 26.53 -32.00
CA ARG A 154 -30.14 27.75 -32.72
C ARG A 154 -30.95 27.81 -34.02
N SER A 155 -31.96 28.69 -34.05
CA SER A 155 -32.65 29.08 -35.29
C SER A 155 -31.65 29.76 -36.23
N LEU A 156 -31.38 29.11 -37.36
CA LEU A 156 -30.70 29.71 -38.51
C LEU A 156 -31.68 30.65 -39.22
N ILE A 157 -31.45 31.96 -39.08
CA ILE A 157 -32.09 32.99 -39.91
C ILE A 157 -31.26 33.09 -41.21
N LEU A 158 -31.89 32.78 -42.34
CA LEU A 158 -31.38 33.02 -43.69
C LEU A 158 -31.61 34.51 -44.05
N PRO A 159 -30.67 35.24 -44.67
CA PRO A 159 -30.98 36.56 -45.23
C PRO A 159 -31.69 36.44 -46.60
N PRO A 160 -32.55 37.41 -46.97
CA PRO A 160 -33.26 37.40 -48.24
C PRO A 160 -32.34 37.79 -49.41
N ARG A 161 -32.78 37.39 -50.62
CA ARG A 161 -32.13 37.60 -51.92
C ARG A 161 -32.05 39.07 -52.32
#